data_AF-A0AA86R8Z4-F1
#
_entry.id   AF-A0AA86R8Z4-F1
#
_cell.length_a   1.000
_cell.length_b   1.000
_cell.length_c   1.000
_cell.angle_alpha   90.00
_cell.angle_beta   90.00
_cell.angle_gamma   90.00
#
_symmetry.space_group_name_H-M   'P 1'
#
loop_
_entity.id
_entity.type
_entity.pdbx_description
1 polymer ?
#
loop_
_entity_poly.entity_id
_entity_poly.type
_entity_poly.pdbx_seq_one_letter_code
_entity_poly.pdbx_strand_id
1 'polypeptide(L)'
;MCFSNREYSWFSAAKNDDLEYIVKNVKKMGRSIDKRKTDYENHIYNGFTALHYACMFGCHHLLSLLLLIEYDILTSEEQLIAAPGISQSSKFQLLKGSNFMQIAMLSKNIELINEALEYINYIDNFQWYPPICKIYSTLSIASICAYEEASIIFKTQSIIESEIDFQIQGLKTPLALSAKYANHFAMKSFLNLCSDQRYKASVFYMALQKDCEKSVLNLINEAKCGDKSKTKEYFLKIIEKASNDQYYGQFAKLFEDSPNNQVQTTTLSFENNKQLQSKSVLRSKSIASKKSIIIPLSRRATTNQILEDAGLINDDGEINLLAITASKISLIRQDLGFDDSFIQPSTQKQLLMKDFVEATIHEQVEQENKTQQTAEIPSEYSLYQEKQ
;
A
#
# COMPACT_ATOMS: atom_id res chain seq x y z
N MET A 1 29.80 -11.24 4.79
CA MET A 1 28.70 -12.21 5.02
C MET A 1 28.21 -12.66 3.66
N CYS A 2 28.19 -13.96 3.38
CA CYS A 2 27.60 -14.48 2.15
C CYS A 2 26.09 -14.63 2.39
N PHE A 3 25.26 -13.93 1.61
CA PHE A 3 23.81 -14.14 1.64
C PHE A 3 23.50 -15.56 1.16
N SER A 4 22.47 -16.18 1.72
CA SER A 4 22.08 -17.50 1.21
C SER A 4 21.51 -17.36 -0.20
N ASN A 5 21.80 -18.30 -1.10
CA ASN A 5 21.20 -18.31 -2.45
C ASN A 5 19.66 -18.22 -2.40
N ARG A 6 19.03 -18.65 -1.30
CA ARG A 6 17.59 -18.60 -1.09
C ARG A 6 17.04 -17.19 -0.91
N GLU A 7 17.72 -16.34 -0.15
CA GLU A 7 17.31 -14.93 0.04
C GLU A 7 17.37 -14.19 -1.30
N TYR A 8 18.41 -14.45 -2.09
CA TYR A 8 18.54 -13.88 -3.43
C TYR A 8 17.37 -14.29 -4.33
N SER A 9 17.05 -15.59 -4.36
CA SER A 9 15.96 -16.12 -5.18
C SER A 9 14.59 -15.61 -4.75
N TRP A 10 14.34 -15.36 -3.46
CA TRP A 10 13.05 -14.85 -2.96
C TRP A 10 12.68 -13.47 -3.52
N PHE A 11 13.54 -12.48 -3.34
CA PHE A 11 13.25 -11.13 -3.84
C PHE A 11 13.35 -11.04 -5.36
N SER A 12 14.18 -11.90 -5.98
CA SER A 12 14.23 -11.98 -7.45
C SER A 12 12.95 -12.59 -8.02
N ALA A 13 12.38 -13.60 -7.36
CA ALA A 13 11.07 -14.16 -7.72
C ALA A 13 9.97 -13.09 -7.58
N ALA A 14 9.97 -12.31 -6.50
CA ALA A 14 9.02 -11.22 -6.32
C ALA A 14 9.12 -10.13 -7.39
N LYS A 15 10.34 -9.80 -7.81
CA LYS A 15 10.61 -8.84 -8.91
C LYS A 15 10.16 -9.35 -10.27
N ASN A 16 10.22 -10.67 -10.48
CA ASN A 16 9.95 -11.32 -11.77
C ASN A 16 8.58 -11.98 -11.84
N ASP A 17 7.69 -11.69 -10.88
CA ASP A 17 6.32 -12.24 -10.82
C ASP A 17 6.25 -13.79 -10.77
N ASP A 18 7.26 -14.44 -10.16
CA ASP A 18 7.34 -15.90 -10.03
C ASP A 18 6.48 -16.39 -8.84
N LEU A 19 5.17 -16.48 -9.09
CA LEU A 19 4.16 -16.90 -8.12
C LEU A 19 4.43 -18.27 -7.53
N GLU A 20 4.82 -19.25 -8.35
CA GLU A 20 5.10 -20.62 -7.91
C GLU A 20 6.22 -20.65 -6.87
N TYR A 21 7.33 -19.95 -7.14
CA TYR A 21 8.44 -19.89 -6.20
C TYR A 21 8.04 -19.17 -4.90
N ILE A 22 7.29 -18.06 -5.02
CA ILE A 22 6.80 -17.32 -3.86
C ILE A 22 5.92 -18.21 -2.99
N VAL A 23 4.90 -18.87 -3.54
CA VAL A 23 4.01 -19.74 -2.73
C VAL A 23 4.79 -20.87 -2.05
N LYS A 24 5.70 -21.52 -2.78
CA LYS A 24 6.53 -22.61 -2.23
C LYS A 24 7.38 -22.17 -1.04
N ASN A 25 7.82 -20.91 -1.01
CA ASN A 25 8.78 -20.41 -0.01
C ASN A 25 8.18 -19.44 1.01
N VAL A 26 6.91 -19.05 0.86
CA VAL A 26 6.27 -18.01 1.68
C VAL A 26 6.28 -18.29 3.18
N LYS A 27 6.15 -19.56 3.58
CA LYS A 27 6.18 -19.98 5.00
C LYS A 27 7.53 -19.70 5.67
N LYS A 28 8.62 -19.67 4.89
CA LYS A 28 9.99 -19.49 5.40
C LYS A 28 10.48 -18.06 5.22
N MET A 29 10.06 -17.42 4.13
CA MET A 29 10.59 -16.14 3.66
C MET A 29 9.58 -14.99 3.74
N GLY A 30 8.30 -15.27 4.01
CA GLY A 30 7.28 -14.25 4.16
C GLY A 30 7.67 -13.25 5.24
N ARG A 31 7.40 -11.97 4.99
CA ARG A 31 7.80 -10.86 5.87
C ARG A 31 9.31 -10.64 5.98
N SER A 32 10.12 -11.32 5.17
CA SER A 32 11.56 -11.07 5.12
C SER A 32 11.85 -9.72 4.48
N ILE A 33 12.88 -9.06 5.00
CA ILE A 33 13.38 -7.78 4.51
C ILE A 33 14.71 -8.03 3.81
N ASP A 34 14.89 -7.43 2.64
CA ASP A 34 16.09 -7.55 1.83
C ASP A 34 17.27 -6.84 2.52
N LYS A 35 18.23 -7.64 2.96
CA LYS A 35 19.44 -7.15 3.64
C LYS A 35 20.64 -7.01 2.69
N ARG A 36 20.48 -7.33 1.40
CA ARG A 36 21.54 -7.17 0.41
C ARG A 36 21.92 -5.70 0.28
N LYS A 37 23.18 -5.41 -0.05
CA LYS A 37 23.60 -4.03 -0.30
C LYS A 37 22.81 -3.48 -1.49
N THR A 38 22.30 -2.25 -1.37
CA THR A 38 21.61 -1.59 -2.48
C THR A 38 22.50 -1.56 -3.72
N ASP A 39 21.93 -2.00 -4.83
CA ASP A 39 22.55 -2.03 -6.16
C ASP A 39 21.49 -1.59 -7.16
N TYR A 40 21.55 -0.32 -7.56
CA TYR A 40 20.56 0.28 -8.45
C TYR A 40 20.62 -0.27 -9.87
N GLU A 41 21.75 -0.80 -10.31
CA GLU A 41 21.91 -1.39 -11.65
C GLU A 41 21.20 -2.75 -11.72
N ASN A 42 21.32 -3.54 -10.66
CA ASN A 42 20.67 -4.86 -10.56
C ASN A 42 19.27 -4.80 -9.93
N HIS A 43 18.77 -3.60 -9.64
CA HIS A 43 17.49 -3.38 -8.97
C HIS A 43 17.39 -4.11 -7.62
N ILE A 44 18.41 -3.98 -6.79
CA ILE A 44 18.42 -4.47 -5.41
C ILE A 44 18.27 -3.27 -4.49
N TYR A 45 17.19 -3.25 -3.71
CA TYR A 45 16.84 -2.19 -2.77
C TYR A 45 16.88 -2.75 -1.35
N ASN A 46 17.89 -2.35 -0.58
CA ASN A 46 17.97 -2.74 0.82
C ASN A 46 16.73 -2.24 1.59
N GLY A 47 16.23 -3.05 2.51
CA GLY A 47 15.10 -2.67 3.34
C GLY A 47 13.72 -2.82 2.69
N PHE A 48 13.66 -3.37 1.47
CA PHE A 48 12.40 -3.74 0.82
C PHE A 48 11.96 -5.15 1.22
N THR A 49 10.66 -5.41 1.12
CA THR A 49 10.08 -6.75 1.23
C THR A 49 9.68 -7.25 -0.16
N ALA A 50 9.20 -8.49 -0.28
CA ALA A 50 8.68 -8.98 -1.56
C ALA A 50 7.53 -8.12 -2.08
N LEU A 51 6.61 -7.67 -1.22
CA LEU A 51 5.51 -6.79 -1.59
C LEU A 51 6.01 -5.46 -2.16
N HIS A 52 7.03 -4.85 -1.53
CA HIS A 52 7.61 -3.62 -2.05
C HIS A 52 8.21 -3.81 -3.46
N TYR A 53 8.87 -4.95 -3.72
CA TYR A 53 9.34 -5.29 -5.07
C TYR A 53 8.17 -5.48 -6.04
N ALA A 54 7.16 -6.28 -5.69
CA ALA A 54 5.98 -6.49 -6.54
C ALA A 54 5.30 -5.15 -6.90
N CYS A 55 5.11 -4.27 -5.92
CA CYS A 55 4.58 -2.92 -6.11
C CYS A 55 5.46 -2.04 -7.00
N MET A 56 6.78 -2.17 -6.91
CA MET A 56 7.70 -1.39 -7.71
C MET A 56 7.72 -1.86 -9.18
N PHE A 57 7.62 -3.17 -9.41
CA PHE A 57 7.80 -3.81 -10.72
C PHE A 57 6.50 -4.20 -11.44
N GLY A 58 5.33 -3.98 -10.84
CA GLY A 58 4.05 -4.27 -11.50
C GLY A 58 3.70 -5.76 -11.49
N CYS A 59 4.07 -6.49 -10.43
CA CYS A 59 3.83 -7.95 -10.34
C CYS A 59 2.44 -8.23 -9.76
N HIS A 60 1.43 -8.20 -10.63
CA HIS A 60 0.00 -8.32 -10.26
C HIS A 60 -0.35 -9.65 -9.62
N HIS A 61 0.14 -10.77 -10.16
CA HIS A 61 -0.22 -12.11 -9.69
C HIS A 61 0.23 -12.36 -8.24
N LEU A 62 1.27 -11.67 -7.79
CA LEU A 62 1.78 -11.75 -6.43
C LEU A 62 1.03 -10.85 -5.44
N LEU A 63 0.32 -9.82 -5.90
CA LEU A 63 -0.12 -8.72 -5.04
C LEU A 63 -1.08 -9.22 -3.96
N SER A 64 -2.17 -9.90 -4.34
CA SER A 64 -3.14 -10.47 -3.41
C SER A 64 -2.51 -11.36 -2.33
N LEU A 65 -1.56 -12.24 -2.71
CA LEU A 65 -0.86 -13.10 -1.76
C LEU A 65 0.05 -12.30 -0.81
N LEU A 66 0.84 -11.37 -1.35
CA LEU A 66 1.80 -10.61 -0.56
C LEU A 66 1.12 -9.57 0.33
N LEU A 67 -0.03 -9.01 -0.09
CA LEU A 67 -0.86 -8.15 0.73
C LEU A 67 -1.44 -8.85 1.96
N LEU A 68 -1.69 -10.17 1.91
CA LEU A 68 -2.11 -10.95 3.08
C LEU A 68 -1.02 -11.04 4.15
N ILE A 69 0.24 -10.85 3.77
CA ILE A 69 1.40 -11.24 4.56
C ILE A 69 2.25 -10.04 4.96
N GLU A 70 2.36 -9.02 4.11
CA GLU A 70 3.37 -7.96 4.23
C GLU A 70 2.80 -6.54 4.18
N TYR A 71 1.48 -6.34 4.10
CA TYR A 71 0.87 -5.01 3.91
C TYR A 71 1.21 -3.98 5.00
N ASP A 72 1.46 -4.45 6.22
CA ASP A 72 1.81 -3.66 7.40
C ASP A 72 3.31 -3.38 7.53
N ILE A 73 4.13 -3.96 6.65
CA ILE A 73 5.58 -3.80 6.70
C ILE A 73 5.98 -2.54 5.93
N LEU A 74 6.73 -1.67 6.60
CA LEU A 74 7.28 -0.46 6.01
C LEU A 74 8.72 -0.67 5.57
N THR A 75 9.22 0.18 4.66
CA THR A 75 10.62 0.15 4.25
C THR A 75 11.55 0.38 5.44
N SER A 76 12.62 -0.42 5.56
CA SER A 76 13.55 -0.29 6.69
C SER A 76 14.69 0.70 6.46
N GLU A 77 14.94 1.08 5.22
CA GLU A 77 16.00 2.00 4.79
C GLU A 77 15.47 3.01 3.76
N GLU A 78 16.18 4.13 3.60
CA GLU A 78 15.93 5.09 2.53
C GLU A 78 16.47 4.58 1.19
N GLN A 79 15.71 4.77 0.11
CA GLN A 79 16.06 4.27 -1.21
C GLN A 79 15.84 5.35 -2.28
N LEU A 80 16.75 5.44 -3.25
CA LEU A 80 16.53 6.25 -4.44
C LEU A 80 15.85 5.40 -5.51
N ILE A 81 14.56 5.62 -5.76
CA ILE A 81 13.79 4.83 -6.74
C ILE A 81 13.46 5.65 -8.00
N ALA A 82 13.19 4.96 -9.10
CA ALA A 82 12.54 5.57 -10.26
C ALA A 82 11.12 5.99 -9.88
N ALA A 83 10.69 7.17 -10.34
CA ALA A 83 9.39 7.73 -9.98
C ALA A 83 8.64 8.25 -11.22
N PRO A 84 8.29 7.35 -12.18
CA PRO A 84 7.51 7.72 -13.37
C PRO A 84 6.16 8.36 -13.04
N GLY A 85 5.63 8.13 -11.84
CA GLY A 85 4.44 8.80 -11.33
C GLY A 85 4.59 10.31 -11.14
N ILE A 86 5.82 10.81 -10.99
CA ILE A 86 6.12 12.25 -10.94
C ILE A 86 6.42 12.77 -12.35
N SER A 87 7.40 12.14 -13.00
CA SER A 87 7.70 12.32 -14.42
C SER A 87 8.52 11.12 -14.93
N GLN A 88 8.51 10.86 -16.24
CA GLN A 88 9.10 9.65 -16.84
C GLN A 88 10.56 9.37 -16.44
N SER A 89 11.37 10.41 -16.22
CA SER A 89 12.79 10.29 -15.87
C SER A 89 13.12 10.72 -14.44
N SER A 90 12.10 10.94 -13.60
CA SER A 90 12.31 11.37 -12.23
C SER A 90 12.86 10.23 -11.36
N LYS A 91 13.71 10.60 -10.41
CA LYS A 91 14.06 9.78 -9.27
C LYS A 91 13.52 10.41 -8.01
N PHE A 92 13.16 9.59 -7.02
CA PHE A 92 12.63 10.04 -5.76
C PHE A 92 13.37 9.39 -4.60
N GLN A 93 13.78 10.18 -3.62
CA GLN A 93 14.33 9.70 -2.36
C GLN A 93 13.18 9.18 -1.51
N LEU A 94 12.88 7.89 -1.62
CA LEU A 94 11.92 7.20 -0.79
C LEU A 94 12.49 7.09 0.62
N LEU A 95 11.77 7.63 1.61
CA LEU A 95 12.23 7.64 2.98
C LEU A 95 11.99 6.28 3.64
N LYS A 96 12.79 5.98 4.67
CA LYS A 96 12.52 4.88 5.59
C LYS A 96 11.13 5.02 6.19
N GLY A 97 10.40 3.92 6.31
CA GLY A 97 9.04 3.90 6.82
C GLY A 97 7.98 4.18 5.76
N SER A 98 8.34 4.16 4.47
CA SER A 98 7.36 4.25 3.39
C SER A 98 6.60 2.93 3.26
N ASN A 99 5.33 3.00 2.85
CA ASN A 99 4.48 1.82 2.66
C ASN A 99 4.43 1.37 1.20
N PHE A 100 3.87 0.18 0.94
CA PHE A 100 3.76 -0.38 -0.40
C PHE A 100 2.92 0.48 -1.37
N MET A 101 1.88 1.18 -0.88
CA MET A 101 1.00 2.03 -1.68
C MET A 101 1.76 3.25 -2.23
N GLN A 102 2.63 3.84 -1.41
CA GLN A 102 3.50 4.94 -1.82
C GLN A 102 4.47 4.52 -2.94
N ILE A 103 5.03 3.31 -2.84
CA ILE A 103 5.90 2.75 -3.88
C ILE A 103 5.12 2.50 -5.17
N ALA A 104 3.95 1.85 -5.09
CA ALA A 104 3.09 1.61 -6.26
C ALA A 104 2.73 2.91 -6.98
N MET A 105 2.40 3.96 -6.23
CA MET A 105 2.10 5.29 -6.78
C MET A 105 3.29 5.92 -7.49
N LEU A 106 4.48 5.88 -6.88
CA LEU A 106 5.70 6.45 -7.46
C LEU A 106 6.10 5.69 -8.72
N SER A 107 5.95 4.36 -8.73
CA SER A 107 6.18 3.50 -9.89
C SER A 107 5.10 3.58 -10.96
N LYS A 108 3.98 4.28 -10.72
CA LYS A 108 2.85 4.42 -11.65
C LYS A 108 2.23 3.08 -12.08
N ASN A 109 2.18 2.11 -11.17
CA ASN A 109 1.55 0.82 -11.41
C ASN A 109 0.05 0.90 -11.05
N ILE A 110 -0.74 1.48 -11.96
CA ILE A 110 -2.15 1.86 -11.75
C ILE A 110 -3.01 0.68 -11.32
N GLU A 111 -2.88 -0.45 -11.99
CA GLU A 111 -3.64 -1.67 -11.70
C GLU A 111 -3.38 -2.16 -10.27
N LEU A 112 -2.13 -2.11 -9.79
CA LEU A 112 -1.80 -2.48 -8.41
C LEU A 112 -2.40 -1.51 -7.39
N ILE A 113 -2.48 -0.21 -7.71
CA ILE A 113 -3.09 0.78 -6.82
C ILE A 113 -4.57 0.45 -6.63
N ASN A 114 -5.28 0.12 -7.70
CA ASN A 114 -6.70 -0.22 -7.64
C ASN A 114 -6.92 -1.52 -6.85
N GLU A 115 -6.20 -2.59 -7.18
CA GLU A 115 -6.30 -3.88 -6.47
C GLU A 115 -5.96 -3.71 -4.97
N ALA A 116 -4.92 -2.95 -4.66
CA ALA A 116 -4.57 -2.65 -3.28
C ALA A 116 -5.65 -1.86 -2.53
N LEU A 117 -6.31 -0.90 -3.18
CA LEU A 117 -7.38 -0.14 -2.55
C LEU A 117 -8.63 -0.98 -2.31
N GLU A 118 -8.98 -1.86 -3.26
CA GLU A 118 -10.04 -2.85 -3.08
C GLU A 118 -9.74 -3.75 -1.88
N TYR A 119 -8.51 -4.25 -1.79
CA TYR A 119 -8.06 -5.06 -0.67
C TYR A 119 -8.10 -4.30 0.67
N ILE A 120 -7.70 -3.03 0.70
CA ILE A 120 -7.75 -2.20 1.91
C ILE A 120 -9.19 -1.94 2.36
N ASN A 121 -10.09 -1.67 1.40
CA ASN A 121 -11.52 -1.49 1.70
C ASN A 121 -12.16 -2.78 2.24
N TYR A 122 -11.56 -3.92 1.92
CA TYR A 122 -12.00 -5.22 2.40
C TYR A 122 -11.52 -5.56 3.82
N ILE A 123 -10.30 -5.16 4.20
CA ILE A 123 -9.79 -5.41 5.55
C ILE A 123 -10.53 -4.52 6.55
N ASP A 124 -11.39 -5.13 7.35
CA ASP A 124 -11.95 -4.50 8.55
C ASP A 124 -10.79 -4.07 9.48
N ASN A 125 -10.80 -2.79 9.86
CA ASN A 125 -9.77 -2.15 10.70
C ASN A 125 -8.38 -2.02 10.05
N PHE A 126 -8.30 -1.86 8.72
CA PHE A 126 -7.04 -1.43 8.10
C PHE A 126 -6.57 -0.12 8.76
N GLN A 127 -5.48 -0.19 9.51
CA GLN A 127 -4.86 0.98 10.12
C GLN A 127 -3.83 1.53 9.15
N TRP A 128 -4.14 2.68 8.59
CA TRP A 128 -3.12 3.52 7.98
C TRP A 128 -2.16 3.93 9.09
N TYR A 129 -0.97 3.35 9.10
CA TYR A 129 0.07 3.78 10.03
C TYR A 129 0.43 5.22 9.70
N PRO A 130 0.08 6.19 10.57
CA PRO A 130 0.46 7.55 10.30
C PRO A 130 1.98 7.61 10.22
N PRO A 131 2.54 8.27 9.20
CA PRO A 131 3.98 8.39 9.06
C PRO A 131 4.59 8.93 10.37
N ILE A 132 5.61 8.23 10.87
CA ILE A 132 6.46 8.75 11.95
C ILE A 132 7.07 10.06 11.43
N CYS A 133 7.03 11.13 12.23
CA CYS A 133 7.43 12.49 11.86
C CYS A 133 8.66 12.51 10.94
N LYS A 134 8.51 13.11 9.73
CA LYS A 134 9.48 13.28 8.60
C LYS A 134 9.12 12.52 7.31
N ILE A 135 8.26 11.52 7.37
CA ILE A 135 7.95 10.69 6.20
C ILE A 135 6.82 11.33 5.38
N TYR A 136 6.84 11.16 4.06
CA TYR A 136 5.70 11.53 3.22
C TYR A 136 4.50 10.64 3.55
N SER A 137 3.34 11.23 3.76
CA SER A 137 2.09 10.46 3.88
C SER A 137 1.66 9.90 2.52
N THR A 138 0.72 8.95 2.52
CA THR A 138 0.13 8.41 1.27
C THR A 138 -0.51 9.52 0.43
N LEU A 139 -1.30 10.40 1.05
CA LEU A 139 -1.90 11.60 0.47
C LEU A 139 -0.84 12.61 -0.02
N SER A 140 0.29 12.71 0.69
CA SER A 140 1.42 13.54 0.27
C SER A 140 2.08 12.99 -1.01
N ILE A 141 2.27 11.68 -1.13
CA ILE A 141 2.77 11.04 -2.35
C ILE A 141 1.77 11.19 -3.49
N ALA A 142 0.47 11.01 -3.24
CA ALA A 142 -0.58 11.25 -4.23
C ALA A 142 -0.59 12.70 -4.73
N SER A 143 -0.31 13.67 -3.83
CA SER A 143 -0.16 15.08 -4.17
C SER A 143 1.03 15.35 -5.10
N ILE A 144 2.08 14.55 -5.01
CA ILE A 144 3.29 14.67 -5.84
C ILE A 144 3.12 13.97 -7.20
N CYS A 145 2.37 12.87 -7.25
CA CYS A 145 2.17 12.03 -8.43
C CYS A 145 1.22 12.67 -9.47
N ALA A 146 1.77 13.16 -10.59
CA ALA A 146 1.07 13.98 -11.57
C ALA A 146 0.34 13.17 -12.66
N TYR A 147 -0.48 12.18 -12.25
CA TYR A 147 -1.37 11.42 -13.13
C TYR A 147 -2.76 11.26 -12.52
N GLU A 148 -3.78 11.02 -13.35
CA GLU A 148 -5.18 11.08 -12.93
C GLU A 148 -5.53 9.98 -11.93
N GLU A 149 -5.00 8.79 -12.13
CA GLU A 149 -5.35 7.60 -11.36
C GLU A 149 -4.91 7.71 -9.90
N ALA A 150 -3.82 8.45 -9.61
CA ALA A 150 -3.42 8.77 -8.23
C ALA A 150 -4.51 9.59 -7.47
N SER A 151 -5.43 10.24 -8.18
CA SER A 151 -6.53 10.99 -7.55
C SER A 151 -7.52 10.10 -6.78
N ILE A 152 -7.50 8.78 -7.01
CA ILE A 152 -8.32 7.84 -6.25
C ILE A 152 -8.05 7.92 -4.74
N ILE A 153 -6.82 8.23 -4.34
CA ILE A 153 -6.43 8.41 -2.94
C ILE A 153 -7.22 9.55 -2.28
N PHE A 154 -7.59 10.59 -3.03
CA PHE A 154 -8.42 11.71 -2.55
C PHE A 154 -9.92 11.38 -2.53
N LYS A 155 -10.30 10.16 -2.90
CA LYS A 155 -11.67 9.63 -2.75
C LYS A 155 -11.75 8.62 -1.61
N THR A 156 -10.62 8.14 -1.10
CA THR A 156 -10.56 7.15 -0.01
C THR A 156 -10.67 7.85 1.33
N GLN A 157 -11.89 7.90 1.89
CA GLN A 157 -12.22 8.60 3.13
C GLN A 157 -11.24 8.32 4.29
N SER A 158 -10.87 7.05 4.52
CA SER A 158 -9.97 6.67 5.62
C SER A 158 -8.56 7.29 5.49
N ILE A 159 -8.05 7.45 4.27
CA ILE A 159 -6.74 8.10 4.03
C ILE A 159 -6.86 9.59 4.30
N ILE A 160 -7.91 10.22 3.78
CA ILE A 160 -8.12 11.67 3.95
C ILE A 160 -8.25 12.01 5.44
N GLU A 161 -9.08 11.29 6.17
CA GLU A 161 -9.30 11.52 7.60
C GLU A 161 -8.02 11.35 8.44
N SER A 162 -7.15 10.42 8.06
CA SER A 162 -5.91 10.15 8.79
C SER A 162 -4.75 11.07 8.39
N GLU A 163 -4.76 11.65 7.19
CA GLU A 163 -3.58 12.32 6.63
C GLU A 163 -3.80 13.75 6.11
N ILE A 164 -5.04 14.26 6.01
CA ILE A 164 -5.29 15.59 5.40
C ILE A 164 -4.57 16.74 6.13
N ASP A 165 -4.50 16.67 7.45
CA ASP A 165 -3.84 17.67 8.30
C ASP A 165 -2.35 17.34 8.52
N PHE A 166 -1.84 16.25 7.93
CA PHE A 166 -0.46 15.85 8.13
C PHE A 166 0.50 16.84 7.47
N GLN A 167 1.48 17.32 8.24
CA GLN A 167 2.49 18.25 7.77
C GLN A 167 3.87 17.59 7.79
N ILE A 168 4.56 17.64 6.66
CA ILE A 168 5.96 17.22 6.59
C ILE A 168 6.84 18.34 7.16
N GLN A 169 7.97 17.98 7.76
CA GLN A 169 8.94 18.94 8.30
C GLN A 169 9.22 20.08 7.31
N GLY A 170 9.09 21.32 7.79
CA GLY A 170 9.10 22.52 6.94
C GLY A 170 7.73 22.91 6.38
N LEU A 171 6.64 22.48 7.03
CA LEU A 171 5.25 22.91 6.79
C LEU A 171 4.71 22.62 5.38
N LYS A 172 5.24 21.61 4.70
CA LYS A 172 4.71 21.25 3.37
C LYS A 172 3.50 20.37 3.55
N THR A 173 2.34 21.01 3.48
CA THR A 173 1.03 20.36 3.43
C THR A 173 0.89 19.60 2.11
N PRO A 174 0.01 18.59 2.03
CA PRO A 174 -0.37 17.93 0.78
C PRO A 174 -0.79 18.92 -0.33
N LEU A 175 -1.50 20.00 0.03
CA LEU A 175 -1.87 21.07 -0.90
C LEU A 175 -0.62 21.80 -1.46
N ALA A 176 0.33 22.17 -0.60
CA ALA A 176 1.57 22.82 -1.02
C ALA A 176 2.46 21.90 -1.88
N LEU A 177 2.45 20.59 -1.62
CA LEU A 177 3.12 19.60 -2.47
C LEU A 177 2.47 19.54 -3.85
N SER A 178 1.14 19.51 -3.92
CA SER A 178 0.40 19.53 -5.20
C SER A 178 0.77 20.74 -6.06
N ALA A 179 0.92 21.90 -5.42
CA ALA A 179 1.39 23.12 -6.07
C ALA A 179 2.84 23.01 -6.59
N LYS A 180 3.78 22.57 -5.74
CA LYS A 180 5.20 22.42 -6.08
C LYS A 180 5.44 21.52 -7.30
N TYR A 181 4.62 20.51 -7.49
CA TYR A 181 4.73 19.57 -8.61
C TYR A 181 3.76 19.88 -9.77
N ALA A 182 3.05 21.02 -9.70
CA ALA A 182 1.95 21.40 -10.60
C ALA A 182 1.00 20.23 -10.92
N ASN A 183 0.63 19.51 -9.88
CA ASN A 183 -0.30 18.39 -9.96
C ASN A 183 -1.74 18.89 -9.97
N HIS A 184 -2.24 19.21 -11.15
CA HIS A 184 -3.59 19.72 -11.33
C HIS A 184 -4.69 18.69 -10.96
N PHE A 185 -4.40 17.38 -10.98
CA PHE A 185 -5.34 16.34 -10.57
C PHE A 185 -5.56 16.35 -9.06
N ALA A 186 -4.47 16.42 -8.28
CA ALA A 186 -4.55 16.60 -6.83
C ALA A 186 -5.20 17.94 -6.48
N MET A 187 -4.84 19.03 -7.17
CA MET A 187 -5.44 20.36 -6.92
C MET A 187 -6.95 20.39 -7.20
N LYS A 188 -7.40 19.74 -8.28
CA LYS A 188 -8.83 19.54 -8.56
C LYS A 188 -9.52 18.75 -7.45
N SER A 189 -8.85 17.72 -6.92
CA SER A 189 -9.37 16.92 -5.82
C SER A 189 -9.51 17.73 -4.53
N PHE A 190 -8.53 18.58 -4.18
CA PHE A 190 -8.66 19.53 -3.07
C PHE A 190 -9.81 20.51 -3.27
N LEU A 191 -10.00 21.04 -4.48
CA LEU A 191 -11.11 21.92 -4.79
C LEU A 191 -12.48 21.24 -4.59
N ASN A 192 -12.57 19.94 -4.87
CA ASN A 192 -13.75 19.13 -4.59
C ASN A 192 -13.96 18.98 -3.08
N LEU A 193 -12.89 18.70 -2.32
CA LEU A 193 -12.93 18.58 -0.85
C LEU A 193 -13.37 19.87 -0.16
N CYS A 194 -13.17 21.06 -0.76
CA CYS A 194 -13.74 22.31 -0.25
C CYS A 194 -15.28 22.32 -0.18
N SER A 195 -15.95 21.41 -0.89
CA SER A 195 -17.41 21.26 -0.88
C SER A 195 -17.89 20.28 0.19
N ASP A 196 -16.99 19.49 0.79
CA ASP A 196 -17.27 18.55 1.87
C ASP A 196 -17.02 19.23 3.22
N GLN A 197 -18.07 19.37 4.03
CA GLN A 197 -17.99 20.05 5.34
C GLN A 197 -16.99 19.42 6.30
N ARG A 198 -16.67 18.13 6.15
CA ARG A 198 -15.71 17.42 6.99
C ARG A 198 -14.28 17.90 6.79
N TYR A 199 -13.92 18.20 5.54
CA TYR A 199 -12.53 18.48 5.12
C TYR A 199 -12.28 19.94 4.76
N LYS A 200 -13.35 20.68 4.49
CA LYS A 200 -13.31 22.08 4.06
C LYS A 200 -12.43 22.96 4.95
N ALA A 201 -12.56 22.83 6.27
CA ALA A 201 -11.77 23.61 7.23
C ALA A 201 -10.26 23.37 7.06
N SER A 202 -9.84 22.10 6.95
CA SER A 202 -8.45 21.71 6.73
C SER A 202 -7.91 22.25 5.41
N VAL A 203 -8.68 22.13 4.32
CA VAL A 203 -8.24 22.63 3.00
C VAL A 203 -8.09 24.15 3.00
N PHE A 204 -9.05 24.87 3.60
CA PHE A 204 -8.98 26.32 3.71
C PHE A 204 -7.82 26.77 4.59
N TYR A 205 -7.59 26.10 5.71
CA TYR A 205 -6.45 26.36 6.57
C TYR A 205 -5.14 26.19 5.80
N MET A 206 -4.97 25.09 5.07
CA MET A 206 -3.78 24.86 4.24
C MET A 206 -3.60 25.95 3.17
N ALA A 207 -4.69 26.43 2.55
CA ALA A 207 -4.63 27.43 1.49
C ALA A 207 -4.31 28.85 2.01
N LEU A 208 -4.79 29.20 3.21
CA LEU A 208 -4.75 30.56 3.76
C LEU A 208 -3.70 30.78 4.84
N GLN A 209 -2.85 29.79 5.14
CA GLN A 209 -1.67 30.02 5.98
C GLN A 209 -0.89 31.25 5.48
N LYS A 210 -0.50 32.15 6.39
CA LYS A 210 0.01 33.52 6.09
C LYS A 210 1.16 33.58 5.07
N ASP A 211 1.92 32.52 4.94
CA ASP A 211 3.04 32.40 3.98
C ASP A 211 2.71 31.54 2.76
N CYS A 212 1.54 30.91 2.73
CA CYS A 212 1.18 29.87 1.77
C CYS A 212 0.73 30.44 0.44
N GLU A 213 -0.07 31.50 0.34
CA GLU A 213 -0.58 31.95 -0.97
C GLU A 213 0.54 32.37 -1.94
N LYS A 214 1.41 33.31 -1.52
CA LYS A 214 2.55 33.74 -2.33
C LYS A 214 3.55 32.60 -2.53
N SER A 215 3.80 31.79 -1.50
CA SER A 215 4.69 30.64 -1.61
C SER A 215 4.16 29.60 -2.59
N VAL A 216 2.87 29.26 -2.54
CA VAL A 216 2.22 28.28 -3.42
C VAL A 216 2.18 28.78 -4.86
N LEU A 217 1.82 30.04 -5.10
CA LEU A 217 1.88 30.59 -6.45
C LEU A 217 3.31 30.59 -7.00
N ASN A 218 4.31 30.89 -6.17
CA ASN A 218 5.71 30.77 -6.54
C ASN A 218 6.10 29.32 -6.82
N LEU A 219 5.70 28.37 -5.96
CA LEU A 219 5.92 26.94 -6.14
C LEU A 219 5.32 26.41 -7.45
N ILE A 220 4.13 26.88 -7.84
CA ILE A 220 3.50 26.53 -9.13
C ILE A 220 4.32 27.09 -10.29
N ASN A 221 4.78 28.34 -10.19
CA ASN A 221 5.60 28.96 -11.22
C ASN A 221 6.96 28.26 -11.37
N GLU A 222 7.54 27.81 -10.26
CA GLU A 222 8.82 27.10 -10.18
C GLU A 222 8.74 25.60 -10.51
N ALA A 223 7.53 25.02 -10.57
CA ALA A 223 7.34 23.60 -10.81
C ALA A 223 8.04 23.15 -12.10
N LYS A 224 8.67 21.97 -12.08
CA LYS A 224 9.45 21.44 -13.23
C LYS A 224 8.64 20.49 -14.12
N CYS A 225 7.44 20.12 -13.68
CA CYS A 225 6.55 19.14 -14.30
C CYS A 225 5.10 19.61 -14.17
N GLY A 226 4.17 18.91 -14.83
CA GLY A 226 2.73 19.11 -14.66
C GLY A 226 2.13 20.28 -15.45
N ASP A 227 0.84 20.53 -15.23
CA ASP A 227 0.08 21.60 -15.88
C ASP A 227 -0.06 22.79 -14.92
N LYS A 228 0.87 23.74 -15.04
CA LYS A 228 0.93 24.94 -14.19
C LYS A 228 -0.32 25.81 -14.31
N SER A 229 -0.87 25.92 -15.53
CA SER A 229 -2.02 26.78 -15.81
C SER A 229 -3.25 26.28 -15.07
N LYS A 230 -3.60 25.00 -15.24
CA LYS A 230 -4.72 24.39 -14.52
C LYS A 230 -4.49 24.34 -13.02
N THR A 231 -3.27 24.03 -12.58
CA THR A 231 -2.95 24.00 -11.14
C THR A 231 -3.19 25.38 -10.50
N LYS A 232 -2.71 26.45 -11.15
CA LYS A 232 -2.94 27.83 -10.71
C LYS A 232 -4.42 28.18 -10.70
N GLU A 233 -5.15 27.84 -11.77
CA GLU A 233 -6.59 28.06 -11.85
C GLU A 233 -7.33 27.42 -10.67
N TYR A 234 -7.09 26.13 -10.40
CA TYR A 234 -7.74 25.42 -9.30
C TYR A 234 -7.34 25.99 -7.94
N PHE A 235 -6.07 26.33 -7.73
CA PHE A 235 -5.62 26.93 -6.49
C PHE A 235 -6.30 28.28 -6.22
N LEU A 236 -6.41 29.15 -7.23
CA LEU A 236 -7.11 30.43 -7.10
C LEU A 236 -8.60 30.24 -6.76
N LYS A 237 -9.26 29.22 -7.33
CA LYS A 237 -10.64 28.88 -6.95
C LYS A 237 -10.76 28.40 -5.50
N ILE A 238 -9.75 27.70 -4.97
CA ILE A 238 -9.71 27.31 -3.55
C ILE A 238 -9.60 28.57 -2.68
N ILE A 239 -8.70 29.50 -3.02
CA ILE A 239 -8.50 30.76 -2.29
C ILE A 239 -9.77 31.62 -2.34
N GLU A 240 -10.41 31.75 -3.50
CA GLU A 240 -11.67 32.47 -3.66
C GLU A 240 -12.77 31.88 -2.78
N LYS A 241 -12.95 30.55 -2.81
CA LYS A 241 -13.92 29.85 -1.94
C LYS A 241 -13.61 30.07 -0.45
N ALA A 242 -12.34 30.01 -0.07
CA ALA A 242 -11.91 30.16 1.32
C ALA A 242 -12.11 31.59 1.82
N SER A 243 -11.84 32.59 0.98
CA SER A 243 -11.98 34.02 1.31
C SER A 243 -13.44 34.46 1.42
N ASN A 244 -14.33 33.86 0.61
CA ASN A 244 -15.76 34.12 0.63
C ASN A 244 -16.51 33.35 1.73
N ASP A 245 -15.82 32.46 2.46
CA ASP A 245 -16.46 31.66 3.49
C ASP A 245 -16.69 32.46 4.77
N GLN A 246 -17.96 32.63 5.13
CA GLN A 246 -18.38 33.37 6.33
C GLN A 246 -17.78 32.83 7.64
N TYR A 247 -17.35 31.56 7.68
CA TYR A 247 -16.79 30.93 8.87
C TYR A 247 -15.25 31.00 8.92
N TYR A 248 -14.59 31.56 7.90
CA TYR A 248 -13.13 31.64 7.87
C TYR A 248 -12.55 32.27 9.15
N GLY A 249 -13.13 33.39 9.61
CA GLY A 249 -12.70 34.05 10.83
C GLY A 249 -12.82 33.18 12.09
N GLN A 250 -13.75 32.22 12.10
CA GLN A 250 -13.92 31.26 13.20
C GLN A 250 -12.89 30.12 13.09
N PHE A 251 -12.62 29.62 11.89
CA PHE A 251 -11.62 28.57 11.66
C PHE A 251 -10.20 29.06 11.96
N ALA A 252 -9.82 30.24 11.49
CA ALA A 252 -8.50 30.82 11.76
C ALA A 252 -8.22 30.87 13.26
N LYS A 253 -9.22 31.26 14.07
CA LYS A 253 -9.12 31.32 15.52
C LYS A 253 -9.00 29.94 16.17
N LEU A 254 -9.79 28.96 15.74
CA LEU A 254 -9.72 27.58 16.25
C LEU A 254 -8.35 26.92 15.99
N PHE A 255 -7.71 27.22 14.86
CA PHE A 255 -6.39 26.70 14.56
C PHE A 255 -5.29 27.47 15.31
N GLU A 256 -5.38 28.79 15.44
CA GLU A 256 -4.44 29.58 16.26
C GLU A 256 -4.45 29.13 17.73
N ASP A 257 -5.63 28.75 18.25
CA ASP A 257 -5.82 28.31 19.63
C ASP A 257 -5.53 26.80 19.84
N SER A 258 -5.32 26.02 18.76
CA SER A 258 -5.11 24.57 18.88
C SER A 258 -3.72 24.26 19.47
N PRO A 259 -3.64 23.49 20.58
CA PRO A 259 -2.37 23.13 21.20
C PRO A 259 -1.46 22.29 20.28
N ASN A 260 -2.00 21.70 19.20
CA ASN A 260 -1.20 21.00 18.18
C ASN A 260 -0.41 21.96 17.26
N ASN A 261 -0.80 23.24 17.17
CA ASN A 261 -0.02 24.28 16.46
C ASN A 261 1.11 24.86 17.31
N GLN A 262 1.11 24.62 18.63
CA GLN A 262 2.36 24.54 19.37
C GLN A 262 2.96 23.16 19.08
N VAL A 263 3.54 23.01 17.88
CA VAL A 263 4.32 21.81 17.54
C VAL A 263 5.34 21.64 18.65
N GLN A 264 5.05 20.74 19.59
CA GLN A 264 6.08 20.16 20.41
C GLN A 264 7.04 19.56 19.40
N THR A 265 8.20 20.17 19.27
CA THR A 265 9.43 19.47 18.95
C THR A 265 9.72 18.50 20.11
N THR A 266 8.79 17.57 20.38
CA THR A 266 9.09 16.37 21.14
C THR A 266 10.04 15.62 20.26
N THR A 267 11.32 15.90 20.47
CA THR A 267 12.41 15.01 20.12
C THR A 267 12.09 13.74 20.90
N LEU A 268 11.30 12.85 20.31
CA LEU A 268 11.15 11.48 20.77
C LEU A 268 12.54 10.87 20.63
N SER A 269 13.34 11.00 21.69
CA SER A 269 14.58 10.26 21.81
C SER A 269 14.22 8.78 21.69
N PHE A 270 14.90 8.12 20.75
CA PHE A 270 14.67 6.73 20.36
C PHE A 270 14.90 5.70 21.48
N GLU A 271 15.09 6.13 22.73
CA GLU A 271 15.48 5.28 23.86
C GLU A 271 14.31 4.55 24.52
N ASN A 272 13.07 5.02 24.38
CA ASN A 272 11.95 4.45 25.14
C ASN A 272 11.36 3.14 24.58
N ASN A 273 11.73 2.70 23.36
CA ASN A 273 11.27 1.40 22.82
C ASN A 273 12.18 0.20 23.18
N LYS A 274 13.31 0.41 23.87
CA LYS A 274 14.11 -0.69 24.43
C LYS A 274 13.65 -1.17 25.82
N GLN A 275 12.86 -0.37 26.54
CA GLN A 275 12.42 -0.71 27.90
C GLN A 275 11.15 -1.57 27.97
N LEU A 276 10.39 -1.70 26.86
CA LEU A 276 9.20 -2.55 26.80
C LEU A 276 9.50 -4.02 26.43
N GLN A 277 10.75 -4.37 26.10
CA GLN A 277 11.17 -5.75 25.83
C GLN A 277 12.11 -6.36 26.90
N SER A 278 12.39 -5.66 28.01
CA SER A 278 13.35 -6.13 29.03
C SER A 278 12.81 -6.26 30.46
N LYS A 279 11.50 -6.03 30.70
CA LYS A 279 10.87 -6.23 32.02
C LYS A 279 9.97 -7.46 32.05
N SER A 280 10.56 -8.65 31.95
CA SER A 280 9.93 -9.90 32.40
C SER A 280 10.96 -10.90 32.95
N VAL A 281 11.92 -10.41 33.73
CA VAL A 281 12.82 -11.29 34.50
C VAL A 281 13.01 -10.71 35.90
N LEU A 282 12.23 -11.20 36.87
CA LEU A 282 12.72 -11.72 38.16
C LEU A 282 11.58 -12.04 39.15
N ARG A 283 11.65 -13.29 39.64
CA ARG A 283 11.25 -13.81 40.96
C ARG A 283 9.78 -14.18 41.24
N SER A 284 9.55 -15.50 41.25
CA SER A 284 9.00 -16.18 42.42
C SER A 284 9.65 -17.55 42.59
N LYS A 285 10.24 -17.79 43.77
CA LYS A 285 10.82 -19.06 44.21
C LYS A 285 9.71 -20.06 44.61
N SER A 286 9.85 -21.30 44.12
CA SER A 286 9.70 -22.58 44.85
C SER A 286 8.56 -22.74 45.87
N ILE A 287 7.57 -23.59 45.54
CA ILE A 287 7.15 -24.71 46.40
C ILE A 287 6.90 -25.94 45.51
N ALA A 288 7.51 -27.07 45.89
CA ALA A 288 7.42 -28.35 45.22
C ALA A 288 6.05 -29.03 45.46
N SER A 289 5.47 -29.62 44.41
CA SER A 289 4.78 -30.91 44.54
C SER A 289 4.77 -31.64 43.19
N LYS A 290 5.21 -32.89 43.22
CA LYS A 290 5.22 -33.83 42.10
C LYS A 290 3.78 -34.23 41.75
N LYS A 291 3.40 -34.10 40.48
CA LYS A 291 2.51 -35.04 39.78
C LYS A 291 2.74 -34.91 38.28
N SER A 292 3.35 -35.94 37.70
CA SER A 292 3.54 -36.13 36.26
C SER A 292 2.21 -36.40 35.59
N ILE A 293 1.77 -35.52 34.69
CA ILE A 293 0.74 -35.79 33.69
C ILE A 293 1.45 -35.89 32.35
N ILE A 294 1.49 -37.09 31.79
CA ILE A 294 1.90 -37.35 30.41
C ILE A 294 0.73 -36.89 29.53
N ILE A 295 0.91 -35.80 28.79
CA ILE A 295 0.00 -35.40 27.71
C ILE A 295 0.64 -35.89 26.40
N PRO A 296 -0.06 -36.68 25.57
CA PRO A 296 0.50 -37.13 24.30
C PRO A 296 0.66 -35.94 23.36
N LEU A 297 1.86 -35.79 22.78
CA LEU A 297 2.11 -34.94 21.62
C LEU A 297 1.26 -35.46 20.46
N SER A 298 0.09 -34.86 20.23
CA SER A 298 -0.63 -35.05 18.98
C SER A 298 0.18 -34.40 17.85
N ARG A 299 0.26 -35.12 16.74
CA ARG A 299 1.02 -34.76 15.54
C ARG A 299 0.56 -33.37 15.05
N ARG A 300 1.48 -32.41 14.93
CA ARG A 300 1.23 -31.19 14.17
C ARG A 300 1.10 -31.58 12.69
N ALA A 301 -0.03 -31.26 12.09
CA ALA A 301 -0.26 -31.42 10.66
C ALA A 301 0.78 -30.60 9.87
N THR A 302 1.26 -31.14 8.75
CA THR A 302 2.17 -30.41 7.86
C THR A 302 1.38 -29.32 7.14
N THR A 303 2.05 -28.25 6.72
CA THR A 303 1.35 -27.13 6.08
C THR A 303 0.82 -27.45 4.67
N ASN A 304 1.03 -28.66 4.15
CA ASN A 304 0.33 -29.16 2.96
C ASN A 304 -1.02 -29.74 3.37
N GLN A 305 -1.07 -30.52 4.46
CA GLN A 305 -2.32 -30.99 5.06
C GLN A 305 -3.26 -29.83 5.39
N ILE A 306 -2.74 -28.73 5.92
CA ILE A 306 -3.53 -27.52 6.22
C ILE A 306 -4.15 -26.89 4.96
N LEU A 307 -3.39 -26.84 3.87
CA LEU A 307 -3.84 -26.22 2.63
C LEU A 307 -4.78 -27.16 1.84
N GLU A 308 -4.57 -28.47 1.94
CA GLU A 308 -5.51 -29.52 1.50
C GLU A 308 -6.81 -29.47 2.31
N ASP A 309 -6.74 -29.38 3.64
CA ASP A 309 -7.89 -29.30 4.56
C ASP A 309 -8.69 -28.00 4.34
N ALA A 310 -8.04 -26.91 3.90
CA ALA A 310 -8.68 -25.64 3.52
C ALA A 310 -9.23 -25.62 2.07
N GLY A 311 -8.99 -26.68 1.29
CA GLY A 311 -9.37 -26.81 -0.11
C GLY A 311 -8.67 -25.81 -1.04
N LEU A 312 -7.46 -25.36 -0.64
CA LEU A 312 -6.65 -24.38 -1.35
C LEU A 312 -5.64 -25.03 -2.29
N ILE A 313 -5.47 -26.34 -2.19
CA ILE A 313 -4.62 -27.11 -3.09
C ILE A 313 -5.42 -28.36 -3.49
N ASN A 314 -5.48 -28.67 -4.79
CA ASN A 314 -6.08 -29.92 -5.25
C ASN A 314 -5.14 -31.12 -4.99
N ASP A 315 -5.63 -32.33 -5.24
CA ASP A 315 -4.87 -33.58 -5.02
C ASP A 315 -3.55 -33.63 -5.83
N ASP A 316 -3.41 -32.77 -6.84
CA ASP A 316 -2.23 -32.66 -7.71
C ASP A 316 -1.21 -31.59 -7.25
N GLY A 317 -1.50 -30.86 -6.17
CA GLY A 317 -0.59 -29.82 -5.65
C GLY A 317 -0.80 -28.44 -6.25
N GLU A 318 -1.85 -28.22 -7.06
CA GLU A 318 -2.16 -26.95 -7.69
C GLU A 318 -3.02 -26.08 -6.77
N ILE A 319 -2.68 -24.80 -6.66
CA ILE A 319 -3.34 -23.87 -5.75
C ILE A 319 -4.65 -23.41 -6.36
N ASN A 320 -5.74 -23.72 -5.68
CA ASN A 320 -7.06 -23.26 -6.04
C ASN A 320 -7.31 -21.83 -5.51
N LEU A 321 -6.86 -20.83 -6.27
CA LEU A 321 -7.09 -19.40 -5.97
C LEU A 321 -8.59 -19.05 -5.86
N LEU A 322 -9.48 -19.83 -6.51
CA LEU A 322 -10.95 -19.68 -6.47
C LEU A 322 -11.52 -19.88 -5.06
N ALA A 323 -10.76 -20.53 -4.18
CA ALA A 323 -11.25 -20.99 -2.89
C ALA A 323 -10.97 -20.03 -1.73
N ILE A 324 -10.38 -18.84 -1.94
CA ILE A 324 -9.97 -17.92 -0.86
C ILE A 324 -11.10 -16.95 -0.49
N THR A 325 -11.85 -17.25 0.58
CA THR A 325 -12.85 -16.34 1.19
C THR A 325 -12.30 -15.60 2.42
N ALA A 326 -12.96 -14.56 2.96
CA ALA A 326 -12.57 -13.91 4.23
C ALA A 326 -12.29 -14.89 5.36
N SER A 327 -13.21 -15.84 5.54
CA SER A 327 -13.13 -16.83 6.60
C SER A 327 -11.93 -17.74 6.39
N LYS A 328 -11.59 -18.04 5.13
CA LYS A 328 -10.38 -18.78 4.78
C LYS A 328 -9.12 -17.93 4.89
N ILE A 329 -9.16 -16.62 4.65
CA ILE A 329 -8.04 -15.71 4.92
C ILE A 329 -7.69 -15.73 6.42
N SER A 330 -8.68 -15.66 7.30
CA SER A 330 -8.44 -15.77 8.75
C SER A 330 -7.93 -17.16 9.14
N LEU A 331 -8.49 -18.25 8.60
CA LEU A 331 -7.97 -19.61 8.82
C LEU A 331 -6.52 -19.77 8.31
N ILE A 332 -6.23 -19.32 7.09
CA ILE A 332 -4.87 -19.31 6.51
C ILE A 332 -3.94 -18.51 7.42
N ARG A 333 -4.38 -17.35 7.94
CA ARG A 333 -3.57 -16.55 8.87
C ARG A 333 -3.29 -17.31 10.17
N GLN A 334 -4.32 -17.86 10.79
CA GLN A 334 -4.21 -18.66 12.01
C GLN A 334 -3.28 -19.88 11.81
N ASP A 335 -3.41 -20.56 10.67
CA ASP A 335 -2.65 -21.76 10.34
C ASP A 335 -1.20 -21.47 9.91
N LEU A 336 -0.94 -20.28 9.38
CA LEU A 336 0.42 -19.74 9.19
C LEU A 336 1.03 -19.23 10.50
N GLY A 337 0.31 -19.33 11.61
CA GLY A 337 0.79 -18.96 12.95
C GLY A 337 0.69 -17.47 13.26
N PHE A 338 -0.14 -16.72 12.53
CA PHE A 338 -0.43 -15.32 12.85
C PHE A 338 -1.47 -15.23 13.98
N ASP A 339 -1.25 -14.32 14.92
CA ASP A 339 -2.15 -14.08 16.05
C ASP A 339 -3.29 -13.13 15.62
N ASP A 340 -4.48 -13.69 15.45
CA ASP A 340 -5.70 -12.98 15.01
C ASP A 340 -6.51 -12.39 16.18
N SER A 341 -5.95 -12.26 17.39
CA SER A 341 -6.64 -11.70 18.58
C SER A 341 -7.20 -10.27 18.41
N PHE A 342 -6.99 -9.62 17.27
CA PHE A 342 -7.44 -8.27 16.95
C PHE A 342 -8.45 -8.14 15.79
N ILE A 343 -8.90 -9.22 15.13
CA ILE A 343 -9.71 -9.11 13.90
C ILE A 343 -10.92 -10.06 13.94
N GLN A 344 -12.14 -9.52 13.93
CA GLN A 344 -13.39 -10.27 13.74
C GLN A 344 -14.24 -9.55 12.68
N PRO A 345 -14.38 -10.09 11.46
CA PRO A 345 -15.22 -9.50 10.42
C PRO A 345 -16.69 -9.93 10.51
N SER A 346 -17.61 -9.07 10.07
CA SER A 346 -19.06 -9.34 10.08
C SER A 346 -19.52 -10.34 9.00
N THR A 347 -20.47 -11.22 9.34
CA THR A 347 -20.97 -12.32 8.49
C THR A 347 -21.54 -11.89 7.13
N GLN A 348 -22.13 -10.68 7.05
CA GLN A 348 -22.73 -10.17 5.81
C GLN A 348 -21.70 -9.79 4.74
N LYS A 349 -20.47 -9.45 5.15
CA LYS A 349 -19.36 -9.13 4.22
C LYS A 349 -18.67 -10.37 3.67
N GLN A 350 -18.70 -11.48 4.41
CA GLN A 350 -18.16 -12.78 3.94
C GLN A 350 -18.92 -13.31 2.71
N LEU A 351 -20.22 -13.03 2.62
CA LEU A 351 -21.07 -13.43 1.50
C LEU A 351 -20.75 -12.62 0.23
N LEU A 352 -20.55 -11.29 0.38
CA LEU A 352 -20.23 -10.39 -0.73
C LEU A 352 -18.85 -10.68 -1.35
N MET A 353 -17.88 -11.15 -0.56
CA MET A 353 -16.56 -11.54 -1.06
C MET A 353 -16.63 -12.76 -1.97
N LYS A 354 -17.46 -13.74 -1.62
CA LYS A 354 -17.67 -14.94 -2.41
C LYS A 354 -18.21 -14.57 -3.79
N ASP A 355 -19.25 -13.74 -3.81
CA ASP A 355 -19.90 -13.33 -5.06
C ASP A 355 -18.98 -12.48 -5.96
N PHE A 356 -18.13 -11.63 -5.38
CA PHE A 356 -17.17 -10.81 -6.13
C PHE A 356 -16.04 -11.63 -6.77
N VAL A 357 -15.42 -12.53 -6.00
CA VAL A 357 -14.35 -13.41 -6.47
C VAL A 357 -14.89 -14.34 -7.57
N GLU A 358 -16.08 -14.92 -7.38
CA GLU A 358 -16.74 -15.76 -8.38
C GLU A 358 -17.04 -14.99 -9.69
N ALA A 359 -17.42 -13.71 -9.61
CA ALA A 359 -17.70 -12.88 -10.79
C ALA A 359 -16.45 -12.51 -11.61
N THR A 360 -15.37 -12.07 -10.96
CA THR A 360 -14.11 -11.69 -11.63
C THR A 360 -13.46 -12.89 -12.34
N ILE A 361 -13.57 -14.07 -11.75
CA ILE A 361 -13.08 -15.32 -12.33
C ILE A 361 -13.90 -15.74 -13.55
N HIS A 362 -15.23 -15.65 -13.47
CA HIS A 362 -16.09 -15.99 -14.61
C HIS A 362 -15.78 -15.11 -15.83
N GLU A 363 -15.45 -13.84 -15.60
CA GLU A 363 -15.03 -12.91 -16.66
C GLU A 363 -13.68 -13.30 -17.30
N GLN A 364 -12.68 -13.69 -16.50
CA GLN A 364 -11.38 -14.15 -17.02
C GLN A 364 -11.50 -15.46 -17.81
N VAL A 365 -12.26 -16.44 -17.31
CA VAL A 365 -12.49 -17.73 -18.00
C VAL A 365 -13.26 -17.52 -19.32
N GLU A 366 -14.21 -16.59 -19.37
CA GLU A 366 -14.87 -16.24 -20.63
C GLU A 366 -13.91 -15.61 -21.65
N GLN A 367 -12.97 -14.77 -21.20
CA GLN A 367 -11.98 -14.15 -22.08
C GLN A 367 -10.98 -15.16 -22.63
N GLU A 368 -10.52 -16.12 -21.82
CA GLU A 368 -9.63 -17.20 -22.26
C GLU A 368 -10.32 -18.14 -23.27
N ASN A 369 -11.57 -18.53 -23.01
CA ASN A 369 -12.34 -19.38 -23.92
C ASN A 369 -12.66 -18.68 -25.25
N LYS A 370 -12.96 -17.37 -25.24
CA LYS A 370 -13.13 -16.58 -26.48
C LYS A 370 -11.85 -16.54 -27.30
N THR A 371 -10.70 -16.42 -26.64
CA THR A 371 -9.38 -16.38 -27.30
C THR A 371 -9.01 -17.72 -27.93
N GLN A 372 -9.34 -18.84 -27.26
CA GLN A 372 -9.12 -20.20 -27.79
C GLN A 372 -10.04 -20.52 -28.97
N GLN A 373 -11.29 -20.08 -28.97
CA GLN A 373 -12.21 -20.28 -30.10
C GLN A 373 -11.84 -19.49 -31.36
N THR A 374 -11.16 -18.35 -31.21
CA THR A 374 -10.65 -17.58 -32.37
C THR A 374 -9.33 -18.11 -32.96
N ALA A 375 -8.71 -19.11 -32.33
CA ALA A 375 -7.44 -19.70 -32.79
C ALA A 375 -7.61 -20.93 -33.71
N GLU A 376 -8.85 -21.33 -34.05
CA GLU A 376 -9.09 -22.35 -35.07
C GLU A 376 -8.81 -21.79 -36.47
N ILE A 377 -7.58 -22.03 -36.94
CA ILE A 377 -7.14 -21.80 -38.32
C ILE A 377 -8.03 -22.63 -39.27
N PRO A 378 -8.64 -22.03 -40.31
CA PRO A 378 -9.38 -22.81 -41.31
C PRO A 378 -8.44 -23.78 -42.02
N SER A 379 -8.73 -25.08 -41.94
CA SER A 379 -7.99 -26.12 -42.64
C SER A 379 -8.35 -26.12 -44.14
N GLU A 380 -7.86 -25.15 -44.90
CA GLU A 380 -7.82 -25.22 -46.38
C GLU A 380 -6.41 -25.55 -46.83
N TYR A 381 -6.01 -26.82 -46.70
CA TYR A 381 -4.94 -27.41 -47.49
C TYR A 381 -5.30 -28.85 -47.87
N SER A 382 -6.12 -28.96 -48.90
CA SER A 382 -6.28 -30.16 -49.71
C SER A 382 -6.65 -29.71 -51.11
N LEU A 383 -5.66 -29.59 -51.99
CA LEU A 383 -5.72 -29.93 -53.42
C LEU A 383 -4.46 -29.39 -54.12
N TYR A 384 -3.42 -30.22 -54.22
CA TYR A 384 -2.48 -30.15 -55.34
C TYR A 384 -1.88 -31.55 -55.57
N GLN A 385 -2.63 -32.37 -56.31
CA GLN A 385 -2.06 -33.37 -57.21
C GLN A 385 -2.80 -33.32 -58.55
N GLU A 386 -2.05 -33.59 -59.61
CA GLU A 386 -2.42 -33.74 -61.03
C GLU A 386 -2.49 -32.48 -61.92
N LYS A 387 -1.32 -32.09 -62.45
CA LYS A 387 -1.06 -32.01 -63.92
C LYS A 387 0.38 -31.57 -64.22
N GLN A 388 1.26 -32.54 -64.52
CA GLN A 388 2.05 -32.69 -65.77
C GLN A 388 3.07 -33.81 -65.61
#